data_AF-A0AB35UPD8-F1
#
_entry.id   AF-A0AB35UPD8-F1
#
_cell.length_a   1.000
_cell.length_b   1.000
_cell.length_c   1.000
_cell.angle_alpha   90.00
_cell.angle_beta   90.00
_cell.angle_gamma   90.00
#
_symmetry.space_group_name_H-M   'P 1'
#
loop_
_entity.id
_entity.type
_entity.pdbx_description
1 polymer ?
#
loop_
_entity_poly.entity_id
_entity_poly.type
_entity_poly.pdbx_seq_one_letter_code
_entity_poly.pdbx_strand_id
1 'polypeptide(L)'
;MNLVEQARQLRKQWQQLLQANDDTTIIDCEELVDYWDTGMEYAVNDIRKFEGQVYRCVQAHTSQDGWEPSQTPALWAVKHTKNKDKPKPFVQPQGAHDAYMKDEVVLYNDQVYISVMDNNAFSPEAYAQGWKLV
;
A
#
# COMPACT_ATOMS: atom_id res chain seq x y z
N MET A 1 -31.52 -2.02 -15.24
CA MET A 1 -30.61 -2.22 -14.09
C MET A 1 -30.96 -1.18 -13.03
N ASN A 2 -31.32 -1.62 -11.82
CA ASN A 2 -31.66 -0.71 -10.72
C ASN A 2 -30.39 -0.08 -10.11
N LEU A 3 -30.56 0.90 -9.20
CA LEU A 3 -29.44 1.62 -8.59
C LEU A 3 -28.49 0.70 -7.81
N VAL A 4 -29.02 -0.34 -7.15
CA VAL A 4 -28.22 -1.28 -6.37
C VAL A 4 -27.34 -2.14 -7.29
N GLU A 5 -27.89 -2.60 -8.41
CA GLU A 5 -27.14 -3.35 -9.42
C GLU A 5 -26.06 -2.48 -10.08
N GLN A 6 -26.36 -1.22 -10.38
CA GLN A 6 -25.39 -0.26 -10.89
C GLN A 6 -24.23 -0.05 -9.91
N ALA A 7 -24.53 0.16 -8.62
CA ALA A 7 -23.52 0.34 -7.58
C ALA A 7 -22.62 -0.90 -7.43
N ARG A 8 -23.21 -2.11 -7.44
CA ARG A 8 -22.44 -3.37 -7.41
C ARG A 8 -21.53 -3.52 -8.63
N GLN A 9 -22.01 -3.16 -9.80
CA GLN A 9 -21.21 -3.23 -11.03
C GLN A 9 -20.04 -2.24 -11.00
N LEU A 10 -20.29 -0.98 -10.61
CA LEU A 10 -19.24 0.02 -10.46
C LEU A 10 -18.20 -0.43 -9.45
N ARG A 11 -18.64 -0.99 -8.31
CA ARG A 11 -17.75 -1.52 -7.29
C ARG A 11 -16.84 -2.63 -7.81
N LYS A 12 -17.40 -3.56 -8.59
CA LYS A 12 -16.63 -4.63 -9.21
C LYS A 12 -15.61 -4.09 -10.22
N GLN A 13 -16.00 -3.15 -11.07
CA GLN A 13 -15.09 -2.51 -12.03
C GLN A 13 -13.96 -1.78 -11.34
N TRP A 14 -14.27 -1.08 -10.24
CA TRP A 14 -13.27 -0.41 -9.41
C TRP A 14 -12.22 -1.37 -8.86
N GLN A 15 -12.64 -2.51 -8.28
CA GLN A 15 -11.72 -3.54 -7.80
C GLN A 15 -10.81 -4.08 -8.90
N GLN A 16 -11.34 -4.25 -10.13
CA GLN A 16 -10.56 -4.69 -11.28
C GLN A 16 -9.53 -3.63 -11.71
N LEU A 17 -9.89 -2.35 -11.69
CA LEU A 17 -8.96 -1.25 -11.99
C LEU A 17 -7.83 -1.19 -10.98
N LEU A 18 -8.12 -1.32 -9.68
CA LEU A 18 -7.09 -1.34 -8.64
C LEU A 18 -6.04 -2.45 -8.87
N GLN A 19 -6.47 -3.62 -9.34
CA GLN A 19 -5.54 -4.73 -9.61
C GLN A 19 -4.74 -4.55 -10.91
N ALA A 20 -5.19 -3.70 -11.83
CA ALA A 20 -4.60 -3.51 -13.16
C ALA A 20 -3.66 -2.30 -13.25
N ASN A 21 -3.61 -1.45 -12.23
CA ASN A 21 -2.79 -0.23 -12.22
C ASN A 21 -1.58 -0.38 -11.28
N ASP A 22 -0.57 0.47 -11.49
CA ASP A 22 0.61 0.53 -10.63
C ASP A 22 0.31 1.15 -9.25
N ASP A 23 1.23 0.96 -8.32
CA ASP A 23 1.07 1.35 -6.93
C ASP A 23 0.90 2.86 -6.73
N THR A 24 1.58 3.68 -7.54
CA THR A 24 1.47 5.14 -7.47
C THR A 24 0.08 5.57 -7.90
N THR A 25 -0.41 5.06 -9.02
CA THR A 25 -1.78 5.32 -9.49
C THR A 25 -2.82 4.89 -8.46
N ILE A 26 -2.64 3.73 -7.83
CA ILE A 26 -3.54 3.25 -6.76
C ILE A 26 -3.56 4.20 -5.55
N ILE A 27 -2.38 4.66 -5.11
CA ILE A 27 -2.26 5.59 -3.99
C ILE A 27 -2.85 6.98 -4.34
N ASP A 28 -2.71 7.40 -5.60
CA ASP A 28 -3.29 8.64 -6.11
C ASP A 28 -4.81 8.68 -6.04
N CYS A 29 -5.47 7.53 -5.98
CA CYS A 29 -6.92 7.39 -5.83
C CYS A 29 -7.32 6.64 -4.54
N GLU A 30 -6.45 6.61 -3.53
CA GLU A 30 -6.65 5.85 -2.30
C GLU A 30 -7.93 6.21 -1.55
N GLU A 31 -8.47 7.42 -1.71
CA GLU A 31 -9.74 7.84 -1.14
C GLU A 31 -10.92 6.93 -1.55
N LEU A 32 -10.81 6.27 -2.71
CA LEU A 32 -11.78 5.29 -3.23
C LEU A 32 -11.48 3.85 -2.77
N VAL A 33 -10.33 3.60 -2.17
CA VAL A 33 -9.97 2.30 -1.59
C VAL A 33 -10.66 2.13 -0.25
N ASP A 34 -11.20 0.95 0.00
CA ASP A 34 -11.85 0.64 1.26
C ASP A 34 -10.85 0.38 2.39
N TYR A 35 -11.29 0.66 3.61
CA TYR A 35 -10.56 0.28 4.80
C TYR A 35 -10.59 -1.24 5.02
N TRP A 36 -9.51 -1.76 5.60
CA TRP A 36 -9.50 -3.10 6.14
C TRP A 36 -10.52 -3.21 7.29
N ASP A 37 -11.15 -4.36 7.42
CA ASP A 37 -12.12 -4.67 8.46
C ASP A 37 -12.06 -6.16 8.82
N THR A 38 -12.57 -6.51 9.99
CA THR A 38 -12.60 -7.87 10.56
C THR A 38 -13.77 -8.69 10.02
N GLY A 39 -13.64 -10.01 9.97
CA GLY A 39 -14.69 -10.91 9.46
C GLY A 39 -14.91 -10.84 7.95
N MET A 40 -13.99 -10.21 7.22
CA MET A 40 -14.05 -10.06 5.77
C MET A 40 -13.24 -11.16 5.08
N GLU A 41 -13.75 -11.69 3.98
CA GLU A 41 -12.96 -12.55 3.09
C GLU A 41 -12.15 -11.67 2.13
N TYR A 42 -10.83 -11.84 2.15
CA TYR A 42 -9.91 -11.18 1.24
C TYR A 42 -9.33 -12.18 0.26
N ALA A 43 -9.40 -11.83 -1.04
CA ALA A 43 -8.73 -12.57 -2.10
C ALA A 43 -7.30 -12.04 -2.31
N VAL A 44 -6.45 -12.86 -2.93
CA VAL A 44 -5.13 -12.40 -3.39
C VAL A 44 -5.30 -11.19 -4.30
N ASN A 45 -4.46 -10.18 -4.10
CA ASN A 45 -4.48 -8.87 -4.76
C ASN A 45 -5.61 -7.92 -4.37
N ASP A 46 -6.43 -8.26 -3.38
CA ASP A 46 -7.32 -7.26 -2.78
C ASP A 46 -6.51 -6.11 -2.18
N ILE A 47 -6.95 -4.88 -2.45
CA ILE A 47 -6.31 -3.65 -1.98
C ILE A 47 -7.13 -3.05 -0.85
N ARG A 48 -6.50 -2.74 0.28
CA ARG A 48 -7.15 -2.12 1.44
C ARG A 48 -6.28 -1.03 2.07
N LYS A 49 -6.93 -0.06 2.71
CA LYS A 49 -6.27 0.95 3.54
C LYS A 49 -6.26 0.52 5.00
N PHE A 50 -5.15 0.78 5.66
CA PHE A 50 -5.02 0.64 7.11
C PHE A 50 -3.93 1.58 7.62
N GLU A 51 -4.17 2.29 8.72
CA GLU A 51 -3.17 3.15 9.39
C GLU A 51 -2.38 4.11 8.46
N GLY A 52 -3.06 4.73 7.48
CA GLY A 52 -2.43 5.69 6.55
C GLY A 52 -1.62 5.04 5.41
N GLN A 53 -1.61 3.71 5.36
CA GLN A 53 -0.93 2.90 4.35
C GLN A 53 -1.95 2.20 3.44
N VAL A 54 -1.52 1.90 2.22
CA VAL A 54 -2.26 1.05 1.27
C VAL A 54 -1.56 -0.29 1.19
N TYR A 55 -2.33 -1.37 1.31
CA TYR A 55 -1.84 -2.75 1.32
C TYR A 55 -2.47 -3.58 0.22
N ARG A 56 -1.75 -4.61 -0.19
CA ARG A 56 -2.20 -5.69 -1.07
C ARG A 56 -2.22 -7.00 -0.32
N CYS A 57 -3.34 -7.69 -0.36
CA CYS A 57 -3.46 -9.05 0.14
C CYS A 57 -2.57 -9.99 -0.68
N VAL A 58 -1.68 -10.71 0.00
CA VAL A 58 -0.70 -11.64 -0.60
C VAL A 58 -1.24 -13.07 -0.58
N GLN A 59 -1.99 -13.43 0.46
CA GLN A 59 -2.58 -14.75 0.63
C GLN A 59 -4.07 -14.61 0.95
N ALA A 60 -4.93 -15.34 0.24
CA ALA A 60 -6.36 -15.31 0.51
C ALA A 60 -6.66 -15.82 1.94
N HIS A 61 -7.47 -15.07 2.68
CA HIS A 61 -7.79 -15.35 4.07
C HIS A 61 -9.11 -14.68 4.50
N THR A 62 -9.63 -15.10 5.66
CA THR A 62 -10.67 -14.35 6.37
C THR A 62 -10.00 -13.53 7.46
N SER A 63 -10.29 -12.23 7.52
CA SER A 63 -9.70 -11.34 8.52
C SER A 63 -10.28 -11.57 9.92
N GLN A 64 -9.44 -11.32 10.91
CA GLN A 64 -9.76 -11.42 12.34
C GLN A 64 -8.87 -10.47 13.13
N ASP A 65 -9.22 -10.22 14.39
CA ASP A 65 -8.41 -9.42 15.31
C ASP A 65 -6.99 -9.99 15.43
N GLY A 66 -5.99 -9.12 15.42
CA GLY A 66 -4.58 -9.49 15.40
C GLY A 66 -4.04 -9.85 14.01
N TRP A 67 -4.90 -9.84 12.96
CA TRP A 67 -4.50 -10.01 11.56
C TRP A 67 -4.59 -8.70 10.78
N GLU A 68 -4.38 -7.58 11.46
CA GLU A 68 -4.30 -6.27 10.84
C GLU A 68 -3.15 -6.23 9.82
N PRO A 69 -3.29 -5.45 8.73
CA PRO A 69 -2.26 -5.40 7.68
C PRO A 69 -0.86 -5.01 8.17
N SER A 70 -0.76 -4.12 9.15
CA SER A 70 0.53 -3.71 9.72
C SER A 70 1.18 -4.78 10.60
N GLN A 71 0.41 -5.77 11.09
CA GLN A 71 0.88 -6.82 11.98
C GLN A 71 1.19 -8.14 11.25
N THR A 72 0.67 -8.32 10.03
CA THR A 72 0.72 -9.58 9.30
C THR A 72 1.38 -9.44 7.91
N PRO A 73 2.70 -9.23 7.84
CA PRO A 73 3.45 -9.07 6.58
C PRO A 73 3.36 -10.31 5.66
N ALA A 74 3.08 -11.50 6.23
CA ALA A 74 2.83 -12.70 5.46
C ALA A 74 1.49 -12.68 4.69
N LEU A 75 0.52 -11.87 5.17
CA LEU A 75 -0.81 -11.73 4.56
C LEU A 75 -0.94 -10.45 3.73
N TRP A 76 -0.18 -9.40 4.07
CA TRP A 76 -0.29 -8.08 3.47
C TRP A 76 1.06 -7.50 3.09
N ALA A 77 1.17 -7.03 1.85
CA ALA A 77 2.32 -6.28 1.35
C ALA A 77 1.95 -4.81 1.21
N VAL A 78 2.85 -3.91 1.60
CA VAL A 78 2.67 -2.47 1.42
C VAL A 78 2.76 -2.09 -0.06
N LYS A 79 1.98 -1.07 -0.46
CA LYS A 79 2.09 -0.41 -1.76
C LYS A 79 2.98 0.82 -1.63
N HIS A 80 3.85 1.04 -2.61
CA HIS A 80 4.77 2.18 -2.63
C HIS A 80 4.33 3.25 -3.63
N THR A 81 4.76 4.48 -3.43
CA THR A 81 4.41 5.58 -4.34
C THR A 81 5.63 6.36 -4.76
N LYS A 82 5.59 6.93 -5.96
CA LYS A 82 6.54 7.95 -6.43
C LYS A 82 5.96 9.37 -6.33
N ASN A 83 4.71 9.50 -5.89
CA ASN A 83 4.05 10.78 -5.72
C ASN A 83 4.41 11.43 -4.37
N LYS A 84 5.20 12.50 -4.44
CA LYS A 84 5.68 13.27 -3.27
C LYS A 84 4.57 13.95 -2.47
N ASP A 85 3.41 14.17 -3.08
CA ASP A 85 2.26 14.82 -2.42
C ASP A 85 1.41 13.81 -1.63
N LYS A 86 1.64 12.50 -1.86
CA LYS A 86 0.99 11.40 -1.14
C LYS A 86 2.00 10.41 -0.57
N PRO A 87 3.00 10.87 0.23
CA PRO A 87 3.98 9.98 0.81
C PRO A 87 3.30 9.03 1.80
N LYS A 88 3.82 7.81 1.88
CA LYS A 88 3.34 6.81 2.84
C LYS A 88 4.32 6.67 4.00
N PRO A 89 3.86 6.37 5.22
CA PRO A 89 4.76 6.07 6.33
C PRO A 89 5.83 5.05 5.92
N PHE A 90 7.07 5.29 6.32
CA PHE A 90 8.14 4.31 6.12
C PHE A 90 7.78 3.02 6.87
N VAL A 91 7.88 1.89 6.17
CA VAL A 91 7.74 0.56 6.75
C VAL A 91 9.05 -0.17 6.49
N GLN A 92 9.64 -0.73 7.54
CA GLN A 92 10.89 -1.46 7.44
C GLN A 92 10.71 -2.70 6.54
N PRO A 93 11.43 -2.80 5.40
CA PRO A 93 11.32 -3.96 4.53
C PRO A 93 11.75 -5.23 5.24
N GLN A 94 10.98 -6.31 5.08
CA GLN A 94 11.29 -7.62 5.68
C GLN A 94 11.97 -8.57 4.68
N GLY A 95 11.90 -8.26 3.38
CA GLY A 95 12.60 -8.95 2.33
C GLY A 95 12.83 -8.06 1.11
N ALA A 96 13.55 -8.60 0.11
CA ALA A 96 13.89 -7.86 -1.09
C ALA A 96 12.68 -7.37 -1.90
N HIS A 97 11.53 -8.03 -1.77
CA HIS A 97 10.30 -7.66 -2.48
C HIS A 97 9.56 -6.46 -1.85
N ASP A 98 9.88 -6.12 -0.61
CA ASP A 98 9.34 -4.94 0.09
C ASP A 98 10.31 -3.77 0.05
N ALA A 99 11.50 -3.94 -0.56
CA ALA A 99 12.51 -2.90 -0.58
C ALA A 99 12.08 -1.74 -1.49
N TYR A 100 12.39 -0.52 -1.07
CA TYR A 100 12.03 0.68 -1.82
C TYR A 100 12.84 0.77 -3.11
N MET A 101 12.17 1.04 -4.22
CA MET A 101 12.79 1.25 -5.52
C MET A 101 13.20 2.71 -5.69
N LYS A 102 14.05 2.97 -6.68
CA LYS A 102 14.46 4.32 -7.00
C LYS A 102 13.24 5.20 -7.34
N ASP A 103 13.29 6.43 -6.84
CA ASP A 103 12.27 7.48 -6.97
C ASP A 103 10.99 7.24 -6.15
N GLU A 104 10.91 6.17 -5.36
CA GLU A 104 9.82 5.99 -4.40
C GLU A 104 9.98 6.90 -3.19
N VAL A 105 8.85 7.32 -2.62
CA VAL A 105 8.77 8.30 -1.55
C VAL A 105 8.24 7.70 -0.27
N VAL A 106 8.78 8.17 0.84
CA VAL A 106 8.33 7.81 2.19
C VAL A 106 8.20 9.03 3.08
N LEU A 107 7.29 8.96 4.03
CA LEU A 107 7.20 9.85 5.17
C LEU A 107 7.96 9.21 6.32
N TYR A 108 8.97 9.90 6.84
CA TYR A 108 9.77 9.45 7.97
C TYR A 108 10.09 10.65 8.87
N ASN A 109 9.75 10.57 10.16
CA ASN A 109 9.89 11.67 11.12
C ASN A 109 9.32 13.01 10.61
N ASP A 110 8.08 12.99 10.10
CA ASP A 110 7.37 14.14 9.53
C ASP A 110 8.03 14.80 8.31
N GLN A 111 9.02 14.14 7.72
CA GLN A 111 9.74 14.61 6.53
C GLN A 111 9.56 13.64 5.37
N VAL A 112 9.52 14.18 4.16
CA VAL A 112 9.39 13.38 2.93
C VAL A 112 10.76 13.11 2.34
N TYR A 113 11.04 11.84 2.07
CA TYR A 113 12.28 11.40 1.45
C TYR A 113 11.99 10.65 0.15
N ILE A 114 12.89 10.79 -0.82
CA ILE A 114 12.92 10.03 -2.07
C ILE A 114 14.07 9.03 -1.99
N SER A 115 13.82 7.75 -2.27
CA SER A 115 14.87 6.75 -2.41
C SER A 115 15.71 7.04 -3.66
N VAL A 116 17.04 7.06 -3.52
CA VAL A 116 17.96 7.35 -4.64
C VAL A 116 18.48 6.10 -5.35
N MET A 117 18.12 4.91 -4.87
CA MET A 117 18.61 3.63 -5.38
C MET A 117 17.52 2.56 -5.37
N ASP A 118 17.69 1.54 -6.20
CA ASP A 118 16.81 0.36 -6.22
C ASP A 118 17.11 -0.60 -5.06
N ASN A 119 16.09 -1.31 -4.60
CA ASN A 119 16.17 -2.27 -3.49
C ASN A 119 16.69 -1.66 -2.18
N ASN A 120 16.30 -0.43 -1.87
CA ASN A 120 16.64 0.24 -0.62
C ASN A 120 15.84 -0.34 0.56
N ALA A 121 16.52 -1.10 1.40
CA ALA A 121 15.96 -1.78 2.56
C ALA A 121 16.17 -1.03 3.89
N PHE A 122 16.72 0.19 3.86
CA PHE A 122 17.14 0.92 5.06
C PHE A 122 16.34 2.21 5.24
N SER A 123 16.08 2.62 6.48
CA SER A 123 15.45 3.91 6.76
C SER A 123 16.35 5.11 6.44
N PRO A 124 15.79 6.32 6.30
CA PRO A 124 16.59 7.55 6.16
C PRO A 124 17.61 7.77 7.29
N GLU A 125 17.31 7.32 8.51
CA GLU A 125 18.26 7.38 9.63
C GLU A 125 19.37 6.32 9.51
N ALA A 126 19.01 5.07 9.20
CA ALA A 126 19.97 3.97 9.14
C ALA A 126 20.95 4.08 7.96
N TYR A 127 20.50 4.65 6.84
CA TYR A 127 21.34 4.84 5.65
C TYR A 127 20.96 6.11 4.88
N ALA A 128 21.32 7.27 5.42
CA ALA A 128 20.99 8.58 4.85
C ALA A 128 21.42 8.77 3.38
N GLN A 129 22.50 8.12 2.93
CA GLN A 129 22.96 8.20 1.53
C GLN A 129 22.00 7.54 0.54
N GLY A 130 21.13 6.63 1.00
CA GLY A 130 20.08 6.00 0.20
C GLY A 130 18.85 6.89 -0.02
N TRP A 131 18.80 8.06 0.62
CA TRP A 131 17.63 8.94 0.63
C TRP A 131 17.98 10.39 0.31
N LYS A 132 17.07 11.06 -0.39
CA LYS A 132 17.12 12.50 -0.62
C LYS A 132 15.91 13.14 0.04
N LEU A 133 16.15 14.06 0.97
CA LEU A 133 15.09 14.91 1.53
C LEU A 133 14.48 15.77 0.42
N VAL A 134 13.14 15.82 0.38
CA VAL A 134 12.37 16.63 -0.58
C VAL A 134 12.42 18.11 -0.23
#